data_AF-A0A7V6SXM4-F1
#
_entry.id   AF-A0A7V6SXM4-F1
#
_cell.length_a   1.000
_cell.length_b   1.000
_cell.length_c   1.000
_cell.angle_alpha   90.00
_cell.angle_beta   90.00
_cell.angle_gamma   90.00
#
_symmetry.space_group_name_H-M   'P 1'
#
loop_
_entity.id
_entity.type
_entity.pdbx_description
1 polymer ?
#
loop_
_entity_poly.entity_id
_entity_poly.type
_entity_poly.pdbx_seq_one_letter_code
_entity_poly.pdbx_strand_id
1 'polypeptide(L)'
;MFKEFFDNYIYKYYKYIVATGVVVLCLILGVFYLSHNSKKINNDEKRFTANIISKDEITSNEEEEVKYFFVDIKGEVVNPNVYKLEENSRIIDVINLAGGLKEGADTSVLNLSKKIVDEMLIIIYSNDEINKIKEGNKTITEVIKIVEKECICPDPQINDACDVNEKANNETTMVNINNASVEDLMRLPGIGESKAKSIIDYRLENGVFTNIEDIKSVTGIGDSVFDKIKDYLTI
;
A
#
# COMPACT_ATOMS: atom_id res chain seq x y z
N MET A 1 40.28 5.14 73.98
CA MET A 1 39.15 6.09 73.96
C MET A 1 38.33 6.01 72.67
N PHE A 2 38.95 6.03 71.49
CA PHE A 2 38.20 5.92 70.21
C PHE A 2 37.47 4.57 70.01
N LYS A 3 38.08 3.45 70.41
CA LYS A 3 37.53 2.09 70.20
C LYS A 3 36.20 1.84 70.97
N GLU A 4 36.14 2.25 72.23
CA GLU A 4 34.94 2.08 73.08
C GLU A 4 33.76 2.92 72.61
N PHE A 5 34.04 4.09 72.01
CA PHE A 5 33.01 4.94 71.42
C PHE A 5 32.36 4.26 70.20
N PHE A 6 33.17 3.65 69.34
CA PHE A 6 32.69 2.92 68.17
C PHE A 6 31.87 1.69 68.56
N ASP A 7 32.31 0.92 69.56
CA ASP A 7 31.61 -0.30 69.97
C ASP A 7 30.20 -0.01 70.52
N ASN A 8 30.05 1.07 71.30
CA ASN A 8 28.75 1.46 71.86
C ASN A 8 27.81 2.08 70.80
N TYR A 9 28.37 2.85 69.86
CA TYR A 9 27.60 3.40 68.73
C TYR A 9 27.10 2.28 67.81
N ILE A 10 27.97 1.32 67.47
CA ILE A 10 27.60 0.15 66.65
C ILE A 10 26.51 -0.66 67.35
N TYR A 11 26.62 -0.92 68.66
CA TYR A 11 25.59 -1.68 69.39
C TYR A 11 24.24 -0.97 69.46
N LYS A 12 24.21 0.37 69.44
CA LYS A 12 22.95 1.12 69.41
C LYS A 12 22.28 1.06 68.04
N TYR A 13 23.06 1.03 66.95
CA TYR A 13 22.54 1.18 65.59
C TYR A 13 22.62 -0.09 64.72
N TYR A 14 23.19 -1.21 65.19
CA TYR A 14 23.39 -2.42 64.39
C TYR A 14 22.10 -2.96 63.79
N LYS A 15 20.95 -2.87 64.49
CA LYS A 15 19.64 -3.30 63.95
C LYS A 15 19.26 -2.50 62.70
N TYR A 16 19.51 -1.19 62.69
CA TYR A 16 19.24 -0.34 61.53
C TYR A 16 20.24 -0.60 60.40
N ILE A 17 21.52 -0.79 60.73
CA ILE A 17 22.57 -1.12 59.75
C ILE A 17 22.23 -2.45 59.04
N VAL A 18 21.83 -3.47 59.81
CA VAL A 18 21.38 -4.77 59.27
C VAL A 18 20.14 -4.59 58.41
N ALA A 19 19.12 -3.83 58.87
CA ALA A 19 17.91 -3.58 58.08
C ALA A 19 18.20 -2.87 56.76
N THR A 20 19.03 -1.81 56.76
CA THR A 20 19.44 -1.12 55.53
C THR A 20 20.27 -2.02 54.62
N GLY A 21 21.11 -2.88 55.19
CA GLY A 21 21.88 -3.87 54.42
C GLY A 21 20.98 -4.88 53.72
N VAL A 22 19.93 -5.37 54.37
CA VAL A 22 18.94 -6.29 53.77
C VAL A 22 18.18 -5.61 52.63
N VAL A 23 17.75 -4.37 52.80
CA VAL A 23 17.04 -3.62 51.73
C VAL A 23 17.95 -3.42 50.51
N VAL A 24 19.21 -3.03 50.72
CA VAL A 24 20.19 -2.87 49.64
C VAL A 24 20.45 -4.21 48.95
N LEU A 25 20.59 -5.30 49.71
CA LEU A 25 20.74 -6.65 49.15
C LEU A 25 19.53 -7.04 48.28
N CYS A 26 18.30 -6.79 48.74
CA CYS A 26 17.09 -7.06 47.97
C CYS A 26 17.01 -6.22 46.68
N LEU A 27 17.43 -4.95 46.71
CA LEU A 27 17.49 -4.11 45.52
C LEU A 27 18.54 -4.63 44.52
N ILE A 28 19.72 -5.05 44.99
CA ILE A 28 20.76 -5.66 44.14
C ILE A 28 20.26 -6.96 43.51
N LEU A 29 19.61 -7.83 44.29
CA LEU A 29 19.03 -9.08 43.81
C LEU A 29 17.87 -8.82 42.82
N GLY A 30 17.05 -7.79 43.04
CA GLY A 30 16.00 -7.37 42.12
C GLY A 30 16.55 -6.85 40.80
N VAL A 31 17.58 -6.00 40.83
CA VAL A 31 18.27 -5.53 39.62
C VAL A 31 18.96 -6.69 38.89
N PHE A 32 19.57 -7.63 39.62
CA PHE A 32 20.17 -8.82 39.04
C PHE A 32 19.12 -9.73 38.38
N TYR A 33 17.96 -9.92 39.02
CA TYR A 33 16.84 -10.68 38.46
C TYR A 33 16.29 -10.04 37.18
N LEU A 34 16.09 -8.70 37.21
CA LEU A 34 15.67 -7.93 36.03
C LEU A 34 16.71 -8.00 34.91
N SER A 35 18.00 -7.87 35.24
CA SER A 35 19.10 -7.98 34.28
C SER A 35 19.24 -9.40 33.70
N HIS A 36 18.97 -10.43 34.49
CA HIS A 36 19.02 -11.82 34.03
C HIS A 36 17.84 -12.15 33.13
N ASN A 37 16.64 -11.66 33.45
CA ASN A 37 15.45 -11.89 32.62
C ASN A 37 15.48 -11.09 31.30
N SER A 38 16.18 -9.94 31.26
CA SER A 38 16.42 -9.19 30.03
C SER A 38 17.37 -9.92 29.04
N LYS A 39 18.09 -10.96 29.49
CA LYS A 39 19.01 -11.75 28.67
C LYS A 39 18.38 -12.97 27.99
N LYS A 40 17.04 -13.07 27.98
CA LYS A 40 16.26 -14.09 27.25
C LYS A 40 15.53 -13.56 25.99
N ILE A 41 15.96 -12.40 25.46
CA ILE A 41 15.48 -11.91 24.14
C ILE A 41 16.61 -11.80 23.10
N ASN A 42 17.89 -11.87 23.49
CA ASN A 42 19.01 -11.77 22.53
C ASN A 42 20.02 -12.90 22.73
N ASN A 43 19.61 -14.14 22.43
CA ASN A 43 20.52 -15.29 22.43
C ASN A 43 20.27 -16.30 21.29
N ASP A 44 19.53 -15.90 20.25
CA ASP A 44 19.40 -16.68 19.01
C ASP A 44 20.47 -16.32 17.96
N GLU A 45 21.19 -15.22 18.13
CA GLU A 45 22.16 -14.73 17.12
C GLU A 45 23.60 -15.30 17.28
N LYS A 46 23.86 -16.17 18.27
CA LYS A 46 25.24 -16.63 18.55
C LYS A 46 25.44 -18.13 18.78
N ARG A 47 24.48 -18.94 18.34
CA ARG A 47 24.60 -20.41 18.32
C ARG A 47 24.70 -21.04 16.93
N PHE A 48 24.59 -20.25 15.85
CA PHE A 48 24.48 -20.81 14.50
C PHE A 48 25.80 -21.00 13.73
N THR A 49 26.94 -20.44 14.17
CA THR A 49 28.19 -20.50 13.39
C THR A 49 29.22 -21.55 13.82
N ALA A 50 28.88 -22.47 14.73
CA ALA A 50 29.85 -23.43 15.29
C ALA A 50 29.48 -24.92 15.13
N ASN A 51 28.45 -25.27 14.34
CA ASN A 51 28.05 -26.67 14.17
C ASN A 51 27.99 -27.12 12.70
N ILE A 52 28.75 -26.47 11.82
CA ILE A 52 29.04 -26.98 10.47
C ILE A 52 30.33 -27.78 10.57
N ILE A 53 30.24 -29.05 10.96
CA ILE A 53 31.02 -30.22 10.51
C ILE A 53 30.48 -31.39 11.33
N SER A 54 29.49 -32.10 10.77
CA SER A 54 29.31 -33.54 10.88
C SER A 54 28.22 -33.93 9.90
N LYS A 55 28.59 -34.85 9.02
CA LYS A 55 27.87 -35.32 7.87
C LYS A 55 26.83 -36.35 8.31
N ASP A 56 25.78 -36.47 7.50
CA ASP A 56 24.76 -37.53 7.46
C ASP A 56 23.56 -37.35 8.40
N GLU A 57 22.58 -36.55 7.93
CA GLU A 57 21.21 -37.03 7.71
C GLU A 57 20.46 -36.02 6.83
N ILE A 58 20.15 -36.46 5.61
CA ILE A 58 19.35 -35.73 4.64
C ILE A 58 17.92 -35.65 5.18
N THR A 59 17.55 -34.49 5.70
CA THR A 59 16.15 -34.07 5.77
C THR A 59 16.08 -32.77 4.98
N SER A 60 15.43 -32.82 3.82
CA SER A 60 15.18 -31.67 2.96
C SER A 60 14.24 -30.71 3.68
N ASN A 61 14.81 -29.85 4.52
CA ASN A 61 14.16 -28.60 4.92
C ASN A 61 14.35 -27.66 3.73
N GLU A 62 13.30 -27.51 2.93
CA GLU A 62 13.17 -26.36 2.04
C GLU A 62 13.16 -25.12 2.94
N GLU A 63 14.28 -24.39 3.01
CA GLU A 63 14.30 -23.06 3.60
C GLU A 63 13.38 -22.20 2.73
N GLU A 64 12.13 -21.99 3.18
CA GLU A 64 11.21 -21.07 2.52
C GLU A 64 11.87 -19.70 2.45
N GLU A 65 12.19 -19.26 1.23
CA GLU A 65 12.74 -17.94 0.97
C GLU A 65 11.69 -16.90 1.40
N VAL A 66 11.95 -16.18 2.49
CA VAL A 66 11.03 -15.17 3.01
C VAL A 66 10.98 -13.99 2.03
N LYS A 67 9.86 -13.87 1.31
CA LYS A 67 9.61 -12.77 0.38
C LYS A 67 9.10 -11.55 1.12
N TYR A 68 9.57 -10.37 0.69
CA TYR A 68 9.19 -9.08 1.25
C TYR A 68 8.53 -8.20 0.20
N PHE A 69 7.61 -7.35 0.65
CA PHE A 69 6.93 -6.32 -0.12
C PHE A 69 7.22 -4.93 0.45
N PHE A 70 7.20 -3.93 -0.42
CA PHE A 70 7.29 -2.52 -0.08
C PHE A 70 5.91 -1.87 -0.26
N VAL A 71 5.42 -1.23 0.80
CA VAL A 71 4.09 -0.61 0.83
C VAL A 71 4.24 0.86 1.22
N ASP A 72 3.72 1.76 0.39
CA ASP A 72 3.66 3.21 0.66
C ASP A 72 2.38 3.53 1.45
N ILE A 73 2.49 4.13 2.63
CA ILE A 73 1.33 4.56 3.43
C ILE A 73 1.34 6.08 3.64
N LYS A 74 0.21 6.71 3.33
CA LYS A 74 0.00 8.17 3.36
C LYS A 74 -1.28 8.56 4.11
N GLY A 75 -1.43 9.87 4.35
CA GLY A 75 -2.62 10.46 4.94
C GLY A 75 -2.58 10.49 6.47
N GLU A 76 -3.70 10.13 7.10
CA GLU A 76 -3.98 10.30 8.53
C GLU A 76 -3.35 9.18 9.40
N VAL A 77 -2.06 8.93 9.20
CA VAL A 77 -1.20 8.04 10.01
C VAL A 77 -0.08 8.83 10.67
N VAL A 78 0.46 8.31 11.76
CA VAL A 78 1.48 9.02 12.56
C VAL A 78 2.74 9.29 11.73
N ASN A 79 3.28 8.26 11.07
CA ASN A 79 4.48 8.36 10.23
C ASN A 79 4.20 7.85 8.81
N PRO A 80 3.76 8.74 7.89
CA PRO A 80 3.66 8.40 6.47
C PRO A 80 5.04 8.06 5.90
N ASN A 81 5.18 6.88 5.28
CA ASN A 81 6.42 6.45 4.63
C ASN A 81 6.21 5.16 3.83
N VAL A 82 7.27 4.68 3.18
CA VAL A 82 7.34 3.33 2.63
C VAL A 82 7.85 2.35 3.68
N TYR A 83 7.17 1.22 3.84
CA TYR A 83 7.50 0.16 4.79
C TYR A 83 7.80 -1.15 4.07
N LYS A 84 8.82 -1.87 4.56
CA LYS A 84 9.15 -3.23 4.13
C LYS A 84 8.52 -4.24 5.08
N LEU A 85 7.69 -5.13 4.57
CA LEU A 85 7.00 -6.18 5.35
C LEU A 85 7.09 -7.53 4.62
N GLU A 86 6.87 -8.62 5.33
CA GLU A 86 6.74 -9.96 4.74
C GLU A 86 5.49 -10.03 3.85
N GLU A 87 5.54 -10.83 2.77
CA GLU A 87 4.47 -10.90 1.75
C GLU A 87 3.08 -11.28 2.30
N ASN A 88 3.02 -11.96 3.44
CA ASN A 88 1.77 -12.42 4.05
C ASN A 88 1.17 -11.44 5.06
N SER A 89 1.82 -10.28 5.24
CA SER A 89 1.33 -9.23 6.13
C SER A 89 0.00 -8.64 5.64
N ARG A 90 -0.67 -7.91 6.51
CA ARG A 90 -1.97 -7.26 6.25
C ARG A 90 -1.85 -5.75 6.35
N ILE A 91 -2.86 -5.05 5.82
CA ILE A 91 -2.95 -3.58 5.89
C ILE A 91 -2.79 -3.07 7.34
N ILE A 92 -3.39 -3.75 8.31
CA ILE A 92 -3.27 -3.38 9.73
C ILE A 92 -1.82 -3.40 10.23
N ASP A 93 -0.98 -4.31 9.72
CA ASP A 93 0.42 -4.42 10.13
C ASP A 93 1.21 -3.20 9.65
N VAL A 94 0.91 -2.72 8.44
CA VAL A 94 1.50 -1.49 7.88
C VAL A 94 1.11 -0.27 8.72
N ILE A 95 -0.16 -0.16 9.11
CA ILE A 95 -0.64 0.95 9.96
C ILE A 95 0.05 0.92 11.33
N ASN A 96 0.24 -0.26 11.91
CA ASN A 96 0.96 -0.41 13.17
C ASN A 96 2.43 0.00 13.05
N LEU A 97 3.11 -0.40 11.97
CA LEU A 97 4.48 0.03 11.67
C LEU A 97 4.58 1.54 11.42
N ALA A 98 3.53 2.15 10.87
CA ALA A 98 3.40 3.59 10.70
C ALA A 98 3.23 4.35 12.03
N GLY A 99 3.18 3.66 13.17
CA GLY A 99 2.94 4.24 14.49
C GLY A 99 1.46 4.42 14.82
N GLY A 100 0.58 3.79 14.03
CA GLY A 100 -0.86 3.87 14.20
C GLY A 100 -1.52 5.01 13.42
N LEU A 101 -2.82 5.15 13.66
CA LEU A 101 -3.67 6.19 13.08
C LEU A 101 -3.54 7.49 13.89
N LYS A 102 -3.61 8.64 13.21
CA LYS A 102 -3.76 9.94 13.88
C LYS A 102 -5.19 10.12 14.40
N GLU A 103 -5.36 11.09 15.30
CA GLU A 103 -6.69 11.51 15.72
C GLU A 103 -7.47 12.04 14.52
N GLY A 104 -8.71 11.57 14.35
CA GLY A 104 -9.54 11.97 13.22
C GLY A 104 -9.35 11.12 11.96
N ALA A 105 -8.53 10.08 11.96
CA ALA A 105 -8.48 9.09 10.89
C ALA A 105 -9.79 8.28 10.78
N ASP A 106 -10.17 7.91 9.55
CA ASP A 106 -11.31 7.06 9.24
C ASP A 106 -10.86 5.88 8.36
N THR A 107 -11.04 4.67 8.88
CA THR A 107 -10.71 3.41 8.18
C THR A 107 -11.95 2.65 7.69
N SER A 108 -13.15 3.23 7.77
CA SER A 108 -14.41 2.57 7.41
C SER A 108 -14.47 2.13 5.94
N VAL A 109 -13.67 2.77 5.08
CA VAL A 109 -13.55 2.44 3.66
C VAL A 109 -12.45 1.42 3.35
N LEU A 110 -11.70 0.95 4.36
CA LEU A 110 -10.57 0.04 4.19
C LEU A 110 -10.86 -1.33 4.80
N ASN A 111 -10.50 -2.38 4.06
CA ASN A 111 -10.44 -3.73 4.62
C ASN A 111 -9.08 -3.94 5.30
N LEU A 112 -8.99 -3.65 6.60
CA LEU A 112 -7.75 -3.79 7.39
C LEU A 112 -7.16 -5.21 7.40
N SER A 113 -8.00 -6.21 7.13
CA SER A 113 -7.59 -7.61 7.04
C SER A 113 -7.06 -8.00 5.66
N LYS A 114 -7.13 -7.14 4.64
CA LYS A 114 -6.61 -7.44 3.30
C LYS A 114 -5.10 -7.67 3.39
N LYS A 115 -4.62 -8.73 2.72
CA LYS A 115 -3.18 -8.95 2.56
C LYS A 115 -2.59 -7.82 1.74
N ILE A 116 -1.35 -7.46 2.06
CA ILE A 116 -0.59 -6.50 1.25
C ILE A 116 -0.10 -7.16 -0.03
N VAL A 117 0.17 -6.34 -1.03
CA VAL A 117 0.90 -6.72 -2.24
C VAL A 117 2.09 -5.78 -2.39
N ASP A 118 3.08 -6.17 -3.19
CA ASP A 118 4.21 -5.31 -3.47
C ASP A 118 3.77 -4.03 -4.17
N GLU A 119 4.51 -2.95 -3.94
CA GLU A 119 4.27 -1.62 -4.51
C GLU A 119 2.88 -1.03 -4.18
N MET A 120 2.18 -1.59 -3.18
CA MET A 120 0.85 -1.13 -2.78
C MET A 120 0.90 0.27 -2.17
N LEU A 121 -0.03 1.13 -2.57
CA LEU A 121 -0.29 2.44 -1.94
C LEU A 121 -1.52 2.36 -1.03
N ILE A 122 -1.37 2.76 0.22
CA ILE A 122 -2.43 2.87 1.22
C ILE A 122 -2.61 4.34 1.60
N ILE A 123 -3.82 4.87 1.44
CA ILE A 123 -4.16 6.23 1.87
C ILE A 123 -5.18 6.12 3.00
N ILE A 124 -4.82 6.65 4.17
CA ILE A 124 -5.74 6.78 5.30
C ILE A 124 -6.38 8.17 5.24
N TYR A 125 -7.70 8.22 5.09
CA TYR A 125 -8.44 9.48 5.07
C TYR A 125 -8.81 9.95 6.47
N SER A 126 -9.08 11.24 6.60
CA SER A 126 -9.71 11.82 7.78
C SER A 126 -11.24 11.63 7.76
N ASN A 127 -11.86 11.71 8.93
CA ASN A 127 -13.32 11.71 9.08
C ASN A 127 -13.97 12.83 8.25
N ASP A 128 -13.35 14.02 8.19
CA ASP A 128 -13.85 15.16 7.43
C ASP A 128 -13.87 14.90 5.92
N GLU A 129 -12.82 14.27 5.38
CA GLU A 129 -12.76 13.87 3.99
C GLU A 129 -13.85 12.84 3.66
N ILE A 130 -14.00 11.81 4.50
CA ILE A 130 -15.04 10.80 4.33
C ILE A 130 -16.45 11.41 4.43
N ASN A 131 -16.68 12.37 5.32
CA ASN A 131 -17.97 13.04 5.44
C ASN A 131 -18.29 13.89 4.21
N LYS A 132 -17.35 14.68 3.70
CA LYS A 132 -17.51 15.45 2.45
C LYS A 132 -17.84 14.55 1.26
N ILE A 133 -17.20 13.37 1.21
CA ILE A 133 -17.48 12.36 0.18
C ILE A 133 -18.91 11.84 0.28
N LYS A 134 -19.39 11.54 1.49
CA LYS A 134 -20.76 11.07 1.74
C LYS A 134 -21.83 12.13 1.42
N GLU A 135 -21.56 13.39 1.71
CA GLU A 135 -22.47 14.52 1.43
C GLU A 135 -22.65 14.79 -0.08
N GLY A 136 -21.67 14.43 -0.91
CA GLY A 136 -21.67 14.66 -2.36
C GLY A 136 -22.51 13.68 -3.19
N ASN A 137 -23.34 12.80 -2.59
CA ASN A 137 -24.13 11.76 -3.27
C ASN A 137 -23.33 10.81 -4.18
N LYS A 138 -22.01 10.69 -3.98
CA LYS A 138 -21.21 9.65 -4.66
C LYS A 138 -21.30 8.36 -3.85
N THR A 139 -21.56 7.25 -4.53
CA THR A 139 -21.63 5.95 -3.86
C THR A 139 -20.22 5.61 -3.36
N ILE A 140 -20.09 5.06 -2.14
CA ILE A 140 -18.79 4.63 -1.59
C ILE A 140 -18.03 3.74 -2.60
N THR A 141 -18.75 2.93 -3.38
CA THR A 141 -18.22 2.10 -4.48
C THR A 141 -17.62 2.90 -5.64
N GLU A 142 -18.16 4.08 -5.98
CA GLU A 142 -17.60 4.95 -7.02
C GLU A 142 -16.32 5.64 -6.55
N VAL A 143 -16.22 5.91 -5.25
CA VAL A 143 -15.04 6.49 -4.62
C VAL A 143 -13.96 5.44 -4.44
N ILE A 144 -14.32 4.22 -4.02
CA ILE A 144 -13.40 3.08 -4.00
C ILE A 144 -12.86 2.80 -5.40
N LYS A 145 -13.66 2.90 -6.48
CA LYS A 145 -13.14 2.81 -7.86
C LYS A 145 -12.16 3.92 -8.26
N ILE A 146 -12.23 5.10 -7.64
CA ILE A 146 -11.29 6.20 -7.85
C ILE A 146 -9.98 5.93 -7.08
N VAL A 147 -10.08 5.31 -5.90
CA VAL A 147 -8.95 5.06 -4.98
C VAL A 147 -8.25 3.71 -5.24
N GLU A 148 -8.98 2.69 -5.67
CA GLU A 148 -8.51 1.36 -6.10
C GLU A 148 -8.27 1.30 -7.62
N LYS A 149 -8.21 2.44 -8.32
CA LYS A 149 -7.71 2.41 -9.70
C LYS A 149 -6.30 1.84 -9.62
N GLU A 150 -6.16 0.58 -10.00
CA GLU A 150 -4.88 -0.11 -10.08
C GLU A 150 -3.90 0.86 -10.74
N CYS A 151 -2.76 1.08 -10.07
CA CYS A 151 -1.64 1.74 -10.71
C CYS A 151 -1.27 0.89 -11.92
N ILE A 152 -1.82 1.22 -13.09
CA ILE A 152 -1.28 0.76 -14.36
C ILE A 152 0.02 1.54 -14.48
N CYS A 153 1.12 0.92 -14.03
CA CYS A 153 2.45 1.47 -14.23
C CYS A 153 2.62 1.65 -15.75
N PRO A 154 2.83 2.89 -16.24
CA PRO A 154 3.26 3.06 -17.60
C PRO A 154 4.61 2.36 -17.74
N ASP A 155 4.81 1.77 -18.93
CA ASP A 155 6.03 1.14 -19.43
C ASP A 155 7.32 1.50 -18.65
N PRO A 156 8.14 0.52 -18.21
CA PRO A 156 9.36 0.72 -17.43
C PRO A 156 10.45 1.62 -18.06
N GLN A 157 10.18 2.23 -19.22
CA GLN A 157 11.07 3.18 -19.87
C GLN A 157 10.83 4.66 -19.49
N ILE A 158 9.81 5.00 -18.69
CA ILE A 158 9.55 6.39 -18.27
C ILE A 158 9.65 6.51 -16.75
N ASN A 159 10.86 6.79 -16.26
CA ASN A 159 11.11 7.25 -14.90
C ASN A 159 10.88 8.76 -14.84
N ASP A 160 9.66 9.20 -14.50
CA ASP A 160 9.49 10.51 -13.89
C ASP A 160 8.36 10.47 -12.85
N ALA A 161 8.76 10.79 -11.61
CA ALA A 161 7.89 10.99 -10.47
C ALA A 161 7.01 12.23 -10.72
N CYS A 162 5.70 12.00 -10.82
CA CYS A 162 4.67 13.04 -10.82
C CYS A 162 4.85 14.14 -11.88
N ASP A 163 4.44 13.86 -13.11
CA ASP A 163 3.75 14.89 -13.90
C ASP A 163 2.23 14.69 -13.75
N VAL A 164 1.63 15.52 -12.91
CA VAL A 164 0.20 15.81 -12.97
C VAL A 164 -0.05 16.56 -14.27
N ASN A 165 -0.10 15.85 -15.39
CA ASN A 165 -0.84 16.20 -16.60
C ASN A 165 -0.71 15.09 -17.64
N GLU A 166 -1.66 14.14 -17.65
CA GLU A 166 -2.27 13.76 -18.92
C GLU A 166 -3.71 13.25 -18.73
N LYS A 167 -4.61 14.24 -18.72
CA LYS A 167 -5.92 14.25 -19.37
C LYS A 167 -6.92 13.17 -18.95
N ALA A 168 -7.66 13.51 -17.91
CA ALA A 168 -9.12 13.52 -18.04
C ALA A 168 -9.51 14.46 -19.20
N ASN A 169 -9.48 13.96 -20.43
CA ASN A 169 -10.14 14.62 -21.54
C ASN A 169 -11.65 14.43 -21.35
N ASN A 170 -12.22 15.37 -20.60
CA ASN A 170 -13.55 15.89 -20.87
C ASN A 170 -13.42 17.12 -21.81
N GLU A 171 -12.49 17.05 -22.76
CA GLU A 171 -12.62 17.74 -24.03
C GLU A 171 -13.23 16.72 -24.99
N THR A 172 -14.17 17.16 -25.83
CA THR A 172 -14.71 16.38 -26.95
C THR A 172 -13.57 15.89 -27.83
N THR A 173 -13.00 14.73 -27.50
CA THR A 173 -11.83 14.16 -28.16
C THR A 173 -12.27 13.65 -29.51
N MET A 174 -11.79 14.31 -30.56
CA MET A 174 -11.89 13.79 -31.91
C MET A 174 -11.29 12.38 -31.93
N VAL A 175 -12.09 11.41 -32.33
CA VAL A 175 -11.74 10.00 -32.42
C VAL A 175 -11.12 9.76 -33.79
N ASN A 176 -9.88 9.28 -33.80
CA ASN A 176 -9.21 8.91 -35.05
C ASN A 176 -9.83 7.64 -35.63
N ILE A 177 -10.53 7.75 -36.77
CA ILE A 177 -11.29 6.64 -37.35
C ILE A 177 -10.43 5.55 -37.98
N ASN A 178 -9.11 5.73 -38.10
CA ASN A 178 -8.20 4.70 -38.59
C ASN A 178 -7.57 3.90 -37.45
N ASN A 179 -7.37 4.53 -36.29
CA ASN A 179 -6.63 3.93 -35.18
C ASN A 179 -7.46 3.66 -33.91
N ALA A 180 -8.71 4.15 -33.83
CA ALA A 180 -9.54 4.00 -32.64
C ALA A 180 -9.90 2.53 -32.34
N SER A 181 -9.85 2.15 -31.06
CA SER A 181 -10.33 0.87 -30.53
C SER A 181 -11.87 0.76 -30.58
N VAL A 182 -12.40 -0.43 -30.30
CA VAL A 182 -13.87 -0.63 -30.18
C VAL A 182 -14.42 0.29 -29.10
N GLU A 183 -13.73 0.36 -27.96
CA GLU A 183 -14.09 1.15 -26.80
C GLU A 183 -14.08 2.64 -27.10
N ASP A 184 -13.09 3.12 -27.87
CA ASP A 184 -13.00 4.52 -28.28
C ASP A 184 -14.12 4.90 -29.25
N LEU A 185 -14.45 4.03 -30.20
CA LEU A 185 -15.54 4.23 -31.15
C LEU A 185 -16.91 4.25 -30.44
N MET A 186 -17.10 3.43 -29.41
CA MET A 186 -18.33 3.38 -28.61
C MET A 186 -18.58 4.65 -27.78
N ARG A 187 -17.59 5.54 -27.65
CA ARG A 187 -17.79 6.86 -27.03
C ARG A 187 -18.56 7.82 -27.94
N LEU A 188 -18.63 7.53 -29.24
CA LEU A 188 -19.33 8.37 -30.20
C LEU A 188 -20.86 8.23 -30.07
N PRO A 189 -21.62 9.33 -30.12
CA PRO A 189 -23.06 9.29 -29.93
C PRO A 189 -23.74 8.45 -31.03
N GLY A 190 -24.43 7.38 -30.62
CA GLY A 190 -25.15 6.49 -31.53
C GLY A 190 -24.32 5.36 -32.16
N ILE A 191 -23.06 5.19 -31.71
CA ILE A 191 -22.20 4.05 -32.02
C ILE A 191 -22.17 3.11 -30.83
N GLY A 192 -22.76 1.93 -30.99
CA GLY A 192 -22.62 0.81 -30.04
C GLY A 192 -21.65 -0.24 -30.58
N GLU A 193 -21.42 -1.29 -29.78
CA GLU A 193 -20.49 -2.38 -30.07
C GLU A 193 -20.61 -2.94 -31.50
N SER A 194 -21.84 -3.19 -31.97
CA SER A 194 -22.08 -3.71 -33.32
C SER A 194 -21.56 -2.78 -34.42
N LYS A 195 -21.75 -1.46 -34.29
CA LYS A 195 -21.29 -0.50 -35.30
C LYS A 195 -19.79 -0.24 -35.18
N ALA A 196 -19.28 -0.18 -33.96
CA ALA A 196 -17.84 -0.06 -33.72
C ALA A 196 -17.08 -1.23 -34.37
N LYS A 197 -17.59 -2.45 -34.22
CA LYS A 197 -17.03 -3.63 -34.89
C LYS A 197 -17.10 -3.51 -36.41
N SER A 198 -18.22 -3.07 -36.98
CA SER A 198 -18.32 -2.86 -38.44
C SER A 198 -17.32 -1.84 -38.98
N ILE A 199 -16.96 -0.80 -38.20
CA ILE A 199 -15.91 0.15 -38.59
C ILE A 199 -14.55 -0.56 -38.66
N ILE A 200 -14.21 -1.38 -37.68
CA ILE A 200 -12.95 -2.14 -37.67
C ILE A 200 -12.91 -3.16 -38.81
N ASP A 201 -14.00 -3.91 -39.00
CA ASP A 201 -14.12 -4.89 -40.09
C ASP A 201 -13.93 -4.20 -41.45
N TYR A 202 -14.53 -3.01 -41.64
CA TYR A 202 -14.34 -2.22 -42.86
C TYR A 202 -12.88 -1.85 -43.09
N ARG A 203 -12.13 -1.44 -42.05
CA ARG A 203 -10.69 -1.12 -42.17
C ARG A 203 -9.87 -2.32 -42.63
N LEU A 204 -10.21 -3.51 -42.14
CA LEU A 204 -9.50 -4.75 -42.47
C LEU A 204 -9.75 -5.17 -43.93
N GLU A 205 -10.96 -4.92 -44.45
CA GLU A 205 -11.36 -5.33 -45.79
C GLU A 205 -11.01 -4.29 -46.86
N ASN A 206 -11.16 -3.00 -46.55
CA ASN A 206 -11.10 -1.90 -47.53
C ASN A 206 -9.88 -0.99 -47.32
N GLY A 207 -9.16 -1.15 -46.21
CA GLY A 207 -8.03 -0.30 -45.84
C GLY A 207 -8.44 0.94 -45.04
N VAL A 208 -7.51 1.89 -44.93
CA VAL A 208 -7.71 3.12 -44.14
C VAL A 208 -8.65 4.11 -44.82
N PHE A 209 -9.41 4.86 -44.03
CA PHE A 209 -10.23 5.97 -44.50
C PHE A 209 -9.36 7.14 -44.93
N THR A 210 -9.69 7.74 -46.07
CA THR A 210 -8.99 8.92 -46.61
C THR A 210 -9.75 10.22 -46.37
N ASN A 211 -11.07 10.15 -46.35
CA ASN A 211 -11.97 11.24 -45.98
C ASN A 211 -12.90 10.79 -44.85
N ILE A 212 -13.34 11.74 -44.02
CA ILE A 212 -14.18 11.43 -42.86
C ILE A 212 -15.54 10.88 -43.33
N GLU A 213 -16.03 11.34 -44.48
CA GLU A 213 -17.27 10.91 -45.11
C GLU A 213 -17.26 9.45 -45.58
N ASP A 214 -16.07 8.86 -45.80
CA ASP A 214 -15.92 7.47 -46.25
C ASP A 214 -16.50 6.48 -45.22
N ILE A 215 -16.64 6.90 -43.95
CA ILE A 215 -17.29 6.13 -42.89
C ILE A 215 -18.76 5.78 -43.20
N LYS A 216 -19.41 6.49 -44.12
CA LYS A 216 -20.79 6.21 -44.56
C LYS A 216 -20.91 4.90 -45.35
N SER A 217 -19.81 4.36 -45.84
CA SER A 217 -19.78 3.05 -46.50
C SER A 217 -19.80 1.88 -45.51
N VAL A 218 -19.65 2.16 -44.20
CA VAL A 218 -19.71 1.15 -43.16
C VAL A 218 -21.16 0.73 -42.89
N THR A 219 -21.41 -0.58 -42.84
CA THR A 219 -22.73 -1.15 -42.55
C THR A 219 -23.29 -0.58 -41.23
N GLY A 220 -24.48 0.04 -41.30
CA GLY A 220 -25.15 0.61 -40.13
C GLY A 220 -24.76 2.06 -39.80
N ILE A 221 -23.90 2.69 -40.60
CA ILE A 221 -23.53 4.11 -40.50
C ILE A 221 -23.97 4.82 -41.79
N GLY A 222 -25.19 5.33 -41.80
CA GLY A 222 -25.68 6.23 -42.85
C GLY A 222 -25.60 7.70 -42.45
N ASP A 223 -26.17 8.59 -43.26
CA ASP A 223 -26.15 10.04 -43.02
C ASP A 223 -26.62 10.44 -41.62
N SER A 224 -27.68 9.79 -41.12
CA SER A 224 -28.23 10.09 -39.78
C SER A 224 -27.26 9.82 -38.63
N VAL A 225 -26.39 8.82 -38.77
CA VAL A 225 -25.37 8.50 -37.76
C VAL A 225 -24.17 9.41 -37.97
N PHE A 226 -23.75 9.59 -39.22
CA PHE A 226 -22.65 10.47 -39.59
C PHE A 226 -22.85 11.90 -39.06
N ASP A 227 -24.03 12.49 -39.25
CA ASP A 227 -24.31 13.85 -38.79
C ASP A 227 -24.18 14.05 -37.28
N LYS A 228 -24.35 12.97 -36.49
CA LYS A 228 -24.20 13.01 -35.03
C LYS A 228 -22.76 12.89 -34.59
N ILE A 229 -21.91 12.25 -35.40
CA ILE A 229 -20.54 11.90 -35.02
C ILE A 229 -19.47 12.73 -35.76
N LYS A 230 -19.79 13.39 -36.88
CA LYS A 230 -18.81 14.06 -37.75
C LYS A 230 -17.93 15.08 -37.04
N ASP A 231 -18.47 15.81 -36.06
CA ASP A 231 -17.73 16.81 -35.28
C ASP A 231 -16.74 16.18 -34.28
N TYR A 232 -16.80 14.86 -34.13
CA TYR A 232 -15.98 14.06 -33.23
C TYR A 232 -15.05 13.11 -33.99
N LEU A 233 -14.88 13.24 -35.31
CA LEU A 233 -14.03 12.35 -36.11
C LEU A 233 -12.78 13.06 -36.61
N THR A 234 -11.66 12.35 -36.63
CA THR A 234 -10.43 12.73 -37.34
C THR A 234 -9.84 11.52 -38.07
N ILE A 235 -8.90 11.76 -38.98
CA ILE A 235 -8.14 10.73 -39.72
C ILE A 235 -6.71 10.67 -39.23
#